data_AF-A0A820QRH5-F1
#
_entry.id   AF-A0A820QRH5-F1
#
_cell.length_a   1.000
_cell.length_b   1.000
_cell.length_c   1.000
_cell.angle_alpha   90.00
_cell.angle_beta   90.00
_cell.angle_gamma   90.00
#
_symmetry.space_group_name_H-M   'P 1'
#
loop_
_entity.id
_entity.type
_entity.pdbx_description
1 polymer ?
#
loop_
_entity_poly.entity_id
_entity_poly.type
_entity_poly.pdbx_seq_one_letter_code
_entity_poly.pdbx_strand_id
1 'polypeptide(L)'
;KNDPRSTILIQERAPHGNLLKLLQTQQFKPSAKILKIIFLQIIDAMIYIIDQDIIHGDLRCANVLVFEMSPFETKRNLVKLTNFSLTCTNDPSFKNDRQTSISIRYAAPEIIKSKGQSDYSEFSGVYSMGVLMWEACSQGEVPDGIDTSENDIRRRKSNGEKLPMPNACNKQLGEIIEGCWSLQTYEYQLNVNVIKKNSLNGLHGRFYEADWIPKREPPIILMIMNKETSEREASWYLMLNSHSHIIHTYGFVENNDQLPKLLQERAIHGNLQILLQRKRFQPLNKVLITIFLQILDAMIYITSQGIVHGNLCCSNVLVFRMNPTNSSENLVKLTDFIRYCAPEILKSIDQSNYSEASDVYSLGVLMWEVCSHGKVPYGSDTSNDDIRQRRLNAEQLLQPNDCHTRIWIIIEHCLLRTPEIRDTEKDTVKIFRNSSRVSNMNID
;
A
#
# COMPACT_ATOMS: atom_id res chain seq x y z
N LYS A 1 -26.59 23.28 -26.97
CA LYS A 1 -26.65 24.55 -26.20
C LYS A 1 -25.45 24.52 -25.24
N ASN A 2 -24.39 25.25 -25.56
CA ASN A 2 -23.21 25.32 -24.69
C ASN A 2 -23.46 26.40 -23.64
N ASP A 3 -23.50 26.00 -22.38
CA ASP A 3 -23.49 26.92 -21.24
C ASP A 3 -22.12 27.63 -21.22
N PRO A 4 -22.05 28.97 -21.24
CA PRO A 4 -20.80 29.72 -21.28
C PRO A 4 -19.90 29.55 -20.03
N ARG A 5 -20.26 28.69 -19.07
CA ARG A 5 -19.43 28.31 -17.91
C ARG A 5 -18.92 26.86 -17.94
N SER A 6 -19.06 26.13 -19.05
CA SER A 6 -18.56 24.75 -19.12
C SER A 6 -17.03 24.73 -19.19
N THR A 7 -16.38 24.15 -18.18
CA THR A 7 -14.96 23.81 -18.23
C THR A 7 -14.72 22.72 -19.28
N ILE A 8 -13.82 22.97 -20.22
CA ILE A 8 -13.47 22.03 -21.29
C ILE A 8 -12.07 21.48 -21.01
N LEU A 9 -11.96 20.15 -20.97
CA LEU A 9 -10.68 19.46 -20.92
C LEU A 9 -10.22 19.13 -22.35
N ILE A 10 -9.05 19.62 -22.74
CA ILE A 10 -8.43 19.29 -24.03
C ILE A 10 -7.57 18.04 -23.85
N GLN A 11 -7.81 17.02 -24.66
CA GLN A 11 -7.07 15.75 -24.64
C GLN A 11 -6.62 15.35 -26.04
N GLU A 12 -5.66 14.45 -26.10
CA GLU A 12 -5.28 13.78 -27.35
C GLU A 12 -6.47 13.04 -27.98
N ARG A 13 -6.57 13.10 -29.31
CA ARG A 13 -7.65 12.44 -30.06
C ARG A 13 -7.25 11.00 -30.39
N ALA A 14 -7.99 10.05 -29.85
CA ALA A 14 -7.90 8.63 -30.24
C ALA A 14 -8.57 8.39 -31.60
N PRO A 15 -7.83 8.07 -32.68
CA PRO A 15 -8.38 7.97 -34.03
C PRO A 15 -9.43 6.86 -34.19
N HIS A 16 -9.42 5.85 -33.32
CA HIS A 16 -10.32 4.70 -33.40
C HIS A 16 -11.40 4.71 -32.31
N GLY A 17 -11.52 5.81 -31.55
CA GLY A 17 -12.51 5.94 -30.47
C GLY A 17 -12.16 5.08 -29.25
N ASN A 18 -13.19 4.53 -28.59
CA ASN A 18 -13.01 3.65 -27.43
C ASN A 18 -13.15 2.16 -27.80
N LEU A 19 -12.56 1.32 -26.96
CA LEU A 19 -12.49 -0.12 -27.14
C LEU A 19 -13.89 -0.76 -27.20
N LEU A 20 -14.83 -0.31 -26.37
CA LEU A 20 -16.21 -0.84 -26.36
C LEU A 20 -16.87 -0.69 -27.74
N LYS A 21 -16.80 0.51 -28.31
CA LYS A 21 -17.41 0.78 -29.62
C LYS A 21 -16.72 -0.04 -30.71
N LEU A 22 -15.40 -0.13 -30.66
CA LEU A 22 -14.63 -0.94 -31.60
C LEU A 22 -15.08 -2.40 -31.59
N LEU A 23 -15.20 -3.01 -30.40
CA LEU A 23 -15.65 -4.40 -30.23
C LEU A 23 -17.08 -4.63 -30.77
N GLN A 24 -18.00 -3.71 -30.47
CA GLN A 24 -19.40 -3.81 -30.87
C GLN A 24 -19.62 -3.64 -32.38
N THR A 25 -18.73 -2.93 -33.09
CA THR A 25 -18.88 -2.71 -34.54
C THR A 25 -18.72 -3.97 -35.38
N GLN A 26 -18.19 -5.05 -34.81
CA GLN A 26 -17.83 -6.32 -35.47
C GLN A 26 -16.89 -6.22 -36.68
N GLN A 27 -16.46 -5.01 -37.08
CA GLN A 27 -15.46 -4.79 -38.12
C GLN A 27 -14.08 -5.34 -37.71
N PHE A 28 -13.87 -5.48 -36.41
CA PHE A 28 -12.64 -5.99 -35.83
C PHE A 28 -12.97 -6.96 -34.68
N LYS A 29 -12.62 -8.23 -34.86
CA LYS A 29 -12.68 -9.24 -33.80
C LYS A 29 -11.26 -9.53 -33.32
N PRO A 30 -10.81 -8.90 -32.22
CA PRO A 30 -9.44 -9.09 -31.75
C PRO A 30 -9.22 -10.56 -31.38
N SER A 31 -8.09 -11.11 -31.82
CA SER A 31 -7.65 -12.41 -31.35
C SER A 31 -7.29 -12.36 -29.86
N ALA A 32 -7.30 -13.51 -29.19
CA ALA A 32 -6.85 -13.60 -27.79
C ALA A 32 -5.43 -13.03 -27.57
N LYS A 33 -4.55 -13.09 -28.59
CA LYS A 33 -3.22 -12.48 -28.54
C LYS A 33 -3.26 -10.95 -28.51
N ILE A 34 -4.18 -10.34 -29.27
CA ILE A 34 -4.37 -8.89 -29.29
C ILE A 34 -4.98 -8.42 -27.97
N LEU A 35 -6.04 -9.10 -27.50
CA LEU A 35 -6.66 -8.81 -26.20
C LEU A 35 -5.63 -8.88 -25.07
N LYS A 36 -4.77 -9.91 -25.06
CA LYS A 36 -3.68 -10.01 -24.08
C LYS A 36 -2.77 -8.77 -24.06
N ILE A 37 -2.37 -8.27 -25.23
CA ILE A 37 -1.51 -7.07 -25.30
C ILE A 37 -2.25 -5.81 -24.83
N ILE A 38 -3.52 -5.66 -25.18
CA ILE A 38 -4.38 -4.57 -24.71
C ILE A 38 -4.49 -4.62 -23.18
N PHE A 39 -4.77 -5.79 -22.61
CA PHE A 39 -4.87 -5.97 -21.17
C PHE A 39 -3.56 -5.65 -20.45
N LEU A 40 -2.42 -6.08 -21.00
CA LEU A 40 -1.11 -5.75 -20.43
C LEU A 40 -0.85 -4.24 -20.40
N GLN A 41 -1.23 -3.49 -21.44
CA GLN A 41 -1.11 -2.03 -21.44
C GLN A 41 -2.02 -1.36 -20.39
N ILE A 42 -3.24 -1.86 -20.23
CA ILE A 42 -4.17 -1.36 -19.21
C ILE A 42 -3.63 -1.66 -17.81
N ILE A 43 -3.12 -2.87 -17.57
CA ILE A 43 -2.52 -3.27 -16.28
C ILE A 43 -1.28 -2.43 -15.98
N ASP A 44 -0.42 -2.20 -16.96
CA ASP A 44 0.77 -1.34 -16.80
C ASP A 44 0.38 0.09 -16.39
N ALA A 45 -0.64 0.66 -17.05
CA ALA A 45 -1.20 1.95 -16.66
C ALA A 45 -1.84 1.93 -15.26
N MET A 46 -2.52 0.83 -14.88
CA MET A 46 -3.08 0.66 -13.53
C MET A 46 -1.98 0.59 -12.46
N ILE A 47 -0.90 -0.16 -12.70
CA ILE A 47 0.24 -0.26 -11.79
C ILE A 47 0.84 1.13 -11.59
N TYR A 48 1.02 1.89 -12.67
CA TYR A 48 1.54 3.25 -12.60
C TYR A 48 0.67 4.17 -11.74
N ILE A 49 -0.65 4.20 -11.94
CA ILE A 49 -1.52 5.07 -11.14
C ILE A 49 -1.62 4.62 -9.67
N ILE A 50 -1.60 3.31 -9.40
CA ILE A 50 -1.57 2.78 -8.02
C ILE A 50 -0.29 3.20 -7.30
N ASP A 51 0.86 3.16 -7.97
CA ASP A 51 2.14 3.65 -7.43
C ASP A 51 2.12 5.15 -7.08
N GLN A 52 1.23 5.91 -7.73
CA GLN A 52 0.96 7.31 -7.42
C GLN A 52 -0.17 7.51 -6.39
N ASP A 53 -0.63 6.44 -5.72
CA ASP A 53 -1.76 6.43 -4.78
C ASP A 53 -3.09 6.91 -5.42
N ILE A 54 -3.30 6.51 -6.68
CA ILE A 54 -4.47 6.85 -7.49
C ILE A 54 -5.23 5.58 -7.90
N ILE A 55 -6.51 5.54 -7.59
CA ILE A 55 -7.45 4.48 -8.00
C ILE A 55 -8.41 5.06 -9.05
N HIS A 56 -8.45 4.48 -10.24
CA HIS A 56 -9.22 5.03 -11.37
C HIS A 56 -10.73 5.16 -11.09
N GLY A 57 -11.35 4.16 -10.45
CA GLY A 57 -12.77 4.19 -10.03
C GLY A 57 -13.84 3.92 -11.10
N ASP A 58 -13.49 3.88 -12.40
CA ASP A 58 -14.43 3.58 -13.51
C ASP A 58 -13.73 2.81 -14.64
N LEU A 59 -13.16 1.65 -14.32
CA LEU A 59 -12.43 0.86 -15.29
C LEU A 59 -13.39 -0.01 -16.13
N ARG A 60 -13.56 0.35 -17.41
CA ARG A 60 -14.41 -0.36 -18.40
C ARG A 60 -13.96 -0.09 -19.84
N CYS A 61 -14.37 -0.90 -20.82
CA CYS A 61 -13.92 -0.75 -22.21
C CYS A 61 -14.30 0.61 -22.83
N ALA A 62 -15.36 1.26 -22.34
CA ALA A 62 -15.74 2.60 -22.79
C ALA A 62 -14.70 3.68 -22.43
N ASN A 63 -13.89 3.44 -21.40
CA ASN A 63 -12.85 4.34 -20.90
C ASN A 63 -11.44 3.91 -21.33
N VAL A 64 -11.34 2.97 -22.27
CA VAL A 64 -10.09 2.60 -22.93
C VAL A 64 -10.11 3.17 -24.34
N LEU A 65 -9.24 4.13 -24.61
CA LEU A 65 -9.09 4.76 -25.92
C LEU A 65 -8.13 3.97 -26.81
N VAL A 66 -8.45 3.88 -28.10
CA VAL A 66 -7.68 3.13 -29.09
C VAL A 66 -6.96 4.11 -30.03
N PHE A 67 -5.63 4.12 -29.96
CA PHE A 67 -4.77 4.99 -30.76
C PHE A 67 -4.30 4.33 -32.04
N GLU A 68 -3.86 3.08 -31.91
CA GLU A 68 -3.41 2.26 -33.03
C GLU A 68 -4.02 0.86 -32.90
N MET A 69 -4.45 0.29 -34.01
CA MET A 69 -4.96 -1.07 -34.06
C MET A 69 -4.48 -1.78 -35.33
N SER A 70 -3.78 -2.89 -35.14
CA SER A 70 -3.31 -3.79 -36.18
C SER A 70 -3.73 -5.24 -35.87
N PRO A 71 -4.52 -5.89 -36.75
CA PRO A 71 -4.86 -7.30 -36.61
C PRO A 71 -3.65 -8.23 -36.79
N PHE A 72 -2.60 -7.76 -37.47
CA PHE A 72 -1.46 -8.58 -37.89
C PHE A 72 -0.20 -8.33 -37.04
N GLU A 73 -0.03 -7.12 -36.52
CA GLU A 73 1.14 -6.73 -35.72
C GLU A 73 0.72 -6.34 -34.30
N THR A 74 0.73 -7.30 -33.39
CA THR A 74 0.23 -7.12 -32.02
C THR A 74 0.92 -5.97 -31.27
N LYS A 75 2.21 -5.72 -31.54
CA LYS A 75 3.02 -4.67 -30.91
C LYS A 75 2.69 -3.25 -31.36
N ARG A 76 1.98 -3.09 -32.48
CA ARG A 76 1.48 -1.77 -32.93
C ARG A 76 0.16 -1.39 -32.28
N ASN A 77 -0.50 -2.31 -31.58
CA ASN A 77 -1.72 -1.95 -30.87
C ASN A 77 -1.37 -1.02 -29.71
N LEU A 78 -1.99 0.15 -29.67
CA LEU A 78 -1.79 1.13 -28.61
C LEU A 78 -3.15 1.54 -28.04
N VAL A 79 -3.33 1.30 -26.75
CA VAL A 79 -4.48 1.76 -25.99
C VAL A 79 -4.06 2.64 -24.82
N LYS A 80 -4.95 3.51 -24.39
CA LYS A 80 -4.71 4.39 -23.24
C LYS A 80 -5.97 4.52 -22.38
N LEU A 81 -5.78 4.58 -21.07
CA LEU A 81 -6.86 4.84 -20.13
C LEU A 81 -7.26 6.32 -20.14
N THR A 82 -8.55 6.58 -20.01
CA THR A 82 -9.12 7.93 -19.91
C THR A 82 -10.24 7.98 -18.86
N ASN A 83 -10.80 9.17 -18.66
CA ASN A 83 -11.94 9.42 -17.79
C ASN A 83 -11.66 9.16 -16.30
N PHE A 84 -10.76 9.98 -15.75
CA PHE A 84 -10.39 10.01 -14.33
C PHE A 84 -11.38 10.82 -13.45
N SER A 85 -12.64 10.96 -13.89
CA SER A 85 -13.64 11.78 -13.17
C SER A 85 -14.10 11.15 -11.86
N LEU A 86 -13.95 9.84 -11.71
CA LEU A 86 -14.31 9.05 -10.53
C LEU A 86 -13.08 8.55 -9.77
N THR A 87 -11.93 9.15 -10.06
CA THR A 87 -10.67 8.79 -9.45
C THR A 87 -10.66 9.14 -7.97
N CYS A 88 -10.17 8.21 -7.17
CA CYS A 88 -10.01 8.35 -5.73
C CYS A 88 -8.52 8.28 -5.41
N THR A 89 -8.09 9.06 -4.42
CA THR A 89 -6.74 9.03 -3.86
C THR A 89 -6.84 9.06 -2.33
N ASN A 90 -5.86 8.47 -1.65
CA ASN A 90 -5.75 8.58 -0.20
C ASN A 90 -5.02 9.87 0.22
N ASP A 91 -4.51 10.66 -0.73
CA ASP A 91 -3.89 11.96 -0.45
C ASP A 91 -4.93 12.95 0.12
N PRO A 92 -4.78 13.38 1.39
CA PRO A 92 -5.72 14.28 2.04
C PRO A 92 -5.73 15.70 1.43
N SER A 93 -4.77 16.04 0.57
CA SER A 93 -4.74 17.30 -0.17
C SER A 93 -5.75 17.36 -1.31
N PHE A 94 -6.22 16.21 -1.80
CA PHE A 94 -7.28 16.11 -2.80
C PHE A 94 -8.63 15.90 -2.12
N LYS A 95 -9.51 16.92 -2.22
CA LYS A 95 -10.90 16.75 -1.79
C LYS A 95 -11.63 15.88 -2.82
N ASN A 96 -11.86 14.62 -2.48
CA ASN A 96 -12.78 13.76 -3.26
C ASN A 96 -14.19 14.35 -3.15
N ASP A 97 -14.61 15.07 -4.19
CA ASP A 97 -15.96 15.60 -4.26
C ASP A 97 -16.91 14.41 -4.42
N ARG A 98 -17.77 14.21 -3.42
CA ARG A 98 -18.51 12.97 -3.13
C ARG A 98 -19.66 12.74 -4.12
N GLN A 99 -19.38 12.62 -5.41
CA GLN A 99 -20.41 12.33 -6.41
C GLN A 99 -20.66 10.83 -6.57
N THR A 100 -21.93 10.47 -6.44
CA THR A 100 -22.53 9.15 -6.24
C THR A 100 -22.67 8.29 -7.50
N SER A 101 -21.98 8.63 -8.59
CA SER A 101 -22.07 7.89 -9.85
C SER A 101 -21.11 6.69 -9.82
N ILE A 102 -21.55 5.59 -9.22
CA ILE A 102 -20.82 4.32 -9.27
C ILE A 102 -21.32 3.53 -10.46
N SER A 103 -20.42 3.04 -11.30
CA SER A 103 -20.75 2.09 -12.36
C SER A 103 -20.97 0.70 -11.78
N ILE A 104 -22.16 0.42 -11.24
CA ILE A 104 -22.49 -0.77 -10.42
C ILE A 104 -22.11 -2.09 -11.10
N ARG A 105 -22.21 -2.16 -12.43
CA ARG A 105 -21.83 -3.34 -13.23
C ARG A 105 -20.34 -3.67 -13.15
N TYR A 106 -19.49 -2.69 -12.96
CA TYR A 106 -18.03 -2.85 -12.87
C TYR A 106 -17.54 -2.82 -11.43
N ALA A 107 -18.28 -2.17 -10.54
CA ALA A 107 -17.91 -2.02 -9.13
C ALA A 107 -17.82 -3.36 -8.40
N ALA A 108 -16.83 -3.43 -7.49
CA ALA A 108 -16.62 -4.57 -6.61
C ALA A 108 -17.68 -4.65 -5.50
N PRO A 109 -17.92 -5.84 -4.89
CA PRO A 109 -18.93 -6.02 -3.86
C PRO A 109 -18.75 -5.11 -2.63
N GLU A 110 -17.51 -4.85 -2.21
CA GLU A 110 -17.16 -3.95 -1.11
C GLU A 110 -17.57 -2.50 -1.42
N ILE A 111 -17.34 -2.02 -2.64
CA ILE A 111 -17.77 -0.69 -3.10
C ILE A 111 -19.29 -0.57 -3.11
N ILE A 112 -19.99 -1.64 -3.50
CA ILE A 112 -21.45 -1.68 -3.54
C ILE A 112 -22.07 -1.64 -2.14
N LYS A 113 -21.41 -2.27 -1.16
CA LYS A 113 -21.85 -2.33 0.25
C LYS A 113 -21.54 -1.02 1.00
N SER A 114 -20.50 -0.30 0.56
CA SER A 114 -20.10 0.97 1.16
C SER A 114 -21.22 2.03 1.10
N LYS A 115 -21.27 2.90 2.12
CA LYS A 115 -22.11 4.12 2.12
C LYS A 115 -21.32 5.37 1.70
N GLY A 116 -20.17 5.20 1.04
CA GLY A 116 -19.27 6.29 0.61
C GLY A 116 -18.00 5.79 -0.09
N GLN A 117 -17.16 6.70 -0.60
CA GLN A 117 -15.94 6.37 -1.36
C GLN A 117 -14.76 5.81 -0.51
N SER A 118 -14.96 5.52 0.78
CA SER A 118 -13.89 5.08 1.70
C SER A 118 -13.33 3.68 1.40
N ASP A 119 -14.01 2.90 0.57
CA ASP A 119 -13.71 1.48 0.40
C ASP A 119 -13.02 1.19 -0.96
N TYR A 120 -12.76 2.24 -1.76
CA TYR A 120 -11.94 2.10 -2.98
C TYR A 120 -10.51 1.71 -2.60
N SER A 121 -10.06 0.61 -3.17
CA SER A 121 -8.69 0.07 -3.04
C SER A 121 -8.16 -0.41 -4.39
N GLU A 122 -6.86 -0.73 -4.46
CA GLU A 122 -6.30 -1.43 -5.64
C GLU A 122 -7.10 -2.70 -6.00
N PHE A 123 -7.64 -3.41 -5.01
CA PHE A 123 -8.43 -4.63 -5.19
C PHE A 123 -9.76 -4.38 -5.87
N SER A 124 -10.43 -3.27 -5.52
CA SER A 124 -11.64 -2.85 -6.24
C SER A 124 -11.36 -2.53 -7.73
N GLY A 125 -10.15 -2.02 -8.01
CA GLY A 125 -9.64 -1.82 -9.36
C GLY A 125 -9.38 -3.15 -10.09
N VAL A 126 -8.79 -4.13 -9.41
CA VAL A 126 -8.58 -5.49 -9.94
C VAL A 126 -9.92 -6.17 -10.28
N TYR A 127 -10.94 -6.04 -9.43
CA TYR A 127 -12.29 -6.56 -9.73
C TYR A 127 -12.85 -5.92 -11.00
N SER A 128 -12.79 -4.58 -11.09
CA SER A 128 -13.25 -3.83 -12.26
C SER A 128 -12.49 -4.23 -13.53
N MET A 129 -11.18 -4.52 -13.42
CA MET A 129 -10.37 -5.03 -14.52
C MET A 129 -10.85 -6.41 -14.99
N GLY A 130 -11.25 -7.29 -14.07
CA GLY A 130 -11.87 -8.57 -14.42
C GLY A 130 -13.16 -8.38 -15.22
N VAL A 131 -14.02 -7.43 -14.83
CA VAL A 131 -15.25 -7.12 -15.59
C VAL A 131 -14.92 -6.51 -16.96
N LEU A 132 -13.92 -5.65 -17.07
CA LEU A 132 -13.43 -5.11 -18.34
C LEU A 132 -12.92 -6.22 -19.27
N MET A 133 -12.09 -7.14 -18.75
CA MET A 133 -11.60 -8.28 -19.52
C MET A 133 -12.75 -9.17 -19.99
N TRP A 134 -13.75 -9.40 -19.14
CA TRP A 134 -14.98 -10.12 -19.50
C TRP A 134 -15.73 -9.41 -20.64
N GLU A 135 -15.95 -8.09 -20.52
CA GLU A 135 -16.61 -7.26 -21.54
C GLU A 135 -15.86 -7.31 -22.87
N ALA A 136 -14.53 -7.28 -22.84
CA ALA A 136 -13.72 -7.40 -24.04
C ALA A 136 -13.82 -8.81 -24.68
N CYS A 137 -13.84 -9.87 -23.88
CA CYS A 137 -13.98 -11.24 -24.35
C CYS A 137 -15.38 -11.56 -24.88
N SER A 138 -16.41 -10.91 -24.36
CA SER A 138 -17.80 -11.01 -24.82
C SER A 138 -18.09 -10.11 -26.02
N GLN A 139 -17.10 -9.44 -26.61
CA GLN A 139 -17.26 -8.51 -27.74
C GLN A 139 -18.13 -7.28 -27.40
N GLY A 140 -18.03 -6.80 -26.16
CA GLY A 140 -18.73 -5.61 -25.71
C GLY A 140 -20.18 -5.84 -25.29
N GLU A 141 -20.52 -7.07 -24.87
CA GLU A 141 -21.80 -7.33 -24.21
C GLU A 141 -21.88 -6.58 -22.88
N VAL A 142 -23.10 -6.22 -22.48
CA VAL A 142 -23.35 -5.52 -21.21
C VAL A 142 -23.21 -6.52 -20.06
N PRO A 143 -22.30 -6.30 -19.09
CA PRO A 143 -22.18 -7.17 -17.92
C PRO A 143 -23.51 -7.27 -17.17
N ASP A 144 -23.84 -8.46 -16.66
CA ASP A 144 -25.12 -8.81 -16.03
C ASP A 144 -26.36 -8.75 -16.95
N GLY A 145 -26.24 -8.38 -18.22
CA GLY A 145 -27.35 -8.27 -19.17
C GLY A 145 -28.05 -6.90 -19.12
N ILE A 146 -28.54 -6.45 -20.28
CA ILE A 146 -29.06 -5.08 -20.48
C ILE A 146 -30.31 -4.78 -19.64
N ASP A 147 -31.17 -5.77 -19.45
CA ASP A 147 -32.47 -5.62 -18.76
C ASP A 147 -32.39 -5.87 -17.24
N THR A 148 -31.21 -6.20 -16.71
CA THR A 148 -31.05 -6.46 -15.27
C THR A 148 -31.05 -5.15 -14.47
N SER A 149 -31.91 -5.10 -13.45
CA SER A 149 -32.03 -3.94 -12.56
C SER A 149 -30.79 -3.75 -11.69
N GLU A 150 -30.48 -2.50 -11.32
CA GLU A 150 -29.35 -2.20 -10.43
C GLU A 150 -29.47 -2.93 -9.08
N ASN A 151 -30.68 -3.04 -8.53
CA ASN A 151 -30.93 -3.73 -7.27
C ASN A 151 -30.62 -5.23 -7.35
N ASP A 152 -30.98 -5.88 -8.46
CA ASP A 152 -30.65 -7.28 -8.69
C ASP A 152 -29.14 -7.49 -8.81
N ILE A 153 -28.44 -6.61 -9.55
CA ILE A 153 -26.97 -6.66 -9.68
C ILE A 153 -26.32 -6.53 -8.30
N ARG A 154 -26.75 -5.55 -7.50
CA ARG A 154 -26.25 -5.35 -6.12
C ARG A 154 -26.45 -6.60 -5.27
N ARG A 155 -27.63 -7.24 -5.34
CA ARG A 155 -27.92 -8.47 -4.59
C ARG A 155 -27.00 -9.62 -5.02
N ARG A 156 -26.92 -9.90 -6.34
CA ARG A 156 -26.09 -11.00 -6.87
C ARG A 156 -24.62 -10.86 -6.48
N LYS A 157 -24.06 -9.67 -6.68
CA LYS A 157 -22.67 -9.37 -6.30
C LYS A 157 -22.44 -9.46 -4.80
N SER A 158 -23.39 -8.99 -3.99
CA SER A 158 -23.29 -9.09 -2.52
C SER A 158 -23.28 -10.53 -2.02
N ASN A 159 -23.92 -11.44 -2.76
CA ASN A 159 -23.94 -12.89 -2.51
C ASN A 159 -22.74 -13.63 -3.12
N GLY A 160 -21.82 -12.94 -3.78
CA GLY A 160 -20.64 -13.54 -4.40
C GLY A 160 -20.89 -14.24 -5.74
N GLU A 161 -22.03 -13.98 -6.40
CA GLU A 161 -22.30 -14.49 -7.74
C GLU A 161 -21.34 -13.86 -8.76
N LYS A 162 -20.70 -14.71 -9.58
CA LYS A 162 -19.76 -14.30 -10.64
C LYS A 162 -20.46 -14.28 -12.00
N LEU A 163 -19.97 -13.45 -12.93
CA LEU A 163 -20.46 -13.45 -14.31
C LEU A 163 -20.13 -14.78 -15.02
N PRO A 164 -21.02 -15.29 -15.89
CA PRO A 164 -20.74 -16.49 -16.68
C PRO A 164 -19.63 -16.22 -17.71
N MET A 165 -18.62 -17.08 -17.80
CA MET A 165 -17.52 -16.88 -18.75
C MET A 165 -18.00 -16.88 -20.21
N PRO A 166 -17.57 -15.94 -21.07
CA PRO A 166 -17.93 -15.94 -22.48
C PRO A 166 -17.29 -17.13 -23.20
N ASN A 167 -18.01 -17.77 -24.13
CA ASN A 167 -17.51 -18.94 -24.87
C ASN A 167 -16.22 -18.67 -25.66
N ALA A 168 -15.98 -17.42 -26.06
CA ALA A 168 -14.76 -17.01 -26.78
C ALA A 168 -13.54 -16.85 -25.86
N CYS A 169 -13.74 -16.85 -24.54
CA CYS A 169 -12.66 -16.77 -23.57
C CYS A 169 -11.96 -18.14 -23.44
N ASN A 170 -10.64 -18.17 -23.64
CA ASN A 170 -9.90 -19.41 -23.42
C ASN A 170 -9.77 -19.70 -21.92
N LYS A 171 -9.49 -20.96 -21.57
CA LYS A 171 -9.42 -21.41 -20.17
C LYS A 171 -8.45 -20.61 -19.30
N GLN A 172 -7.24 -20.34 -19.79
CA GLN A 172 -6.21 -19.60 -19.03
C GLN A 172 -6.63 -18.17 -18.71
N LEU A 173 -7.26 -17.49 -19.68
CA LEU A 173 -7.78 -16.14 -19.47
C LEU A 173 -9.01 -16.15 -18.57
N GLY A 174 -9.87 -17.17 -18.68
CA GLY A 174 -11.00 -17.38 -17.78
C GLY A 174 -10.55 -17.53 -16.32
N GLU A 175 -9.52 -18.34 -16.06
CA GLU A 175 -8.93 -18.50 -14.72
C GLU A 175 -8.41 -17.17 -14.15
N ILE A 176 -7.80 -16.31 -14.98
CA ILE A 176 -7.34 -14.97 -14.57
C ILE A 176 -8.53 -14.08 -14.21
N ILE A 177 -9.56 -14.01 -15.07
CA ILE A 177 -10.75 -13.18 -14.85
C ILE A 177 -11.50 -13.64 -13.60
N GLU A 178 -11.67 -14.95 -13.40
CA GLU A 178 -12.29 -15.49 -12.19
C GLU A 178 -11.50 -15.18 -10.91
N GLY A 179 -10.17 -15.13 -11.02
CA GLY A 179 -9.27 -14.69 -9.95
C GLY A 179 -9.43 -13.21 -9.61
N CYS A 180 -9.71 -12.35 -10.58
CA CYS A 180 -10.03 -10.93 -10.32
C CYS A 180 -11.30 -10.75 -9.48
N TRP A 181 -12.21 -11.73 -9.48
CA TRP A 181 -13.49 -11.68 -8.75
C TRP A 181 -13.53 -12.57 -7.51
N SER A 182 -12.41 -13.18 -7.11
CA SER A 182 -12.38 -13.85 -5.81
C SER A 182 -12.50 -12.79 -4.73
N LEU A 183 -13.47 -12.98 -3.81
CA LEU A 183 -13.43 -12.29 -2.54
C LEU A 183 -12.08 -12.61 -1.91
N GLN A 184 -11.29 -11.58 -1.61
CA GLN A 184 -10.03 -11.78 -0.92
C GLN A 184 -10.36 -12.30 0.48
N THR A 185 -10.20 -13.61 0.66
CA THR A 185 -10.26 -14.21 1.98
C THR A 185 -8.94 -13.88 2.66
N TYR A 186 -9.03 -13.18 3.79
CA TYR A 186 -7.89 -13.03 4.68
C TYR A 186 -7.62 -14.31 5.48
N GLU A 187 -8.17 -15.44 5.05
CA GLU A 187 -7.99 -16.75 5.65
C GLU A 187 -7.23 -17.64 4.66
N TYR A 188 -6.12 -18.18 5.14
CA TYR A 188 -5.23 -19.07 4.42
C TYR A 188 -5.04 -20.34 5.24
N GLN A 189 -4.77 -21.44 4.54
CA GLN A 189 -4.54 -22.74 5.17
C GLN A 189 -3.11 -23.21 4.94
N LEU A 190 -2.50 -23.71 6.02
CA LEU A 190 -1.19 -24.33 5.95
C LEU A 190 -1.25 -25.60 5.09
N ASN A 191 -0.23 -25.84 4.27
CA ASN A 191 -0.11 -26.94 3.31
C ASN A 191 -1.16 -26.94 2.18
N VAL A 192 -2.04 -25.95 2.13
CA VAL A 192 -3.01 -25.76 1.02
C VAL A 192 -2.65 -24.50 0.24
N ASN A 193 -2.54 -23.35 0.91
CA ASN A 193 -2.19 -22.07 0.29
C ASN A 193 -0.74 -21.65 0.58
N VAL A 194 -0.18 -22.10 1.71
CA VAL A 194 1.14 -21.69 2.18
C VAL A 194 1.86 -22.87 2.84
N ILE A 195 3.14 -23.07 2.55
CA ILE A 195 4.00 -24.03 3.25
C ILE A 195 4.99 -23.31 4.16
N LYS A 196 5.08 -23.77 5.40
CA LYS A 196 6.05 -23.28 6.40
C LYS A 196 7.43 -23.89 6.13
N LYS A 197 8.47 -23.06 6.18
CA LYS A 197 9.88 -23.45 6.05
C LYS A 197 10.62 -23.30 7.39
N ASN A 198 11.73 -22.57 7.40
CA ASN A 198 12.67 -22.47 8.51
C ASN A 198 12.21 -21.43 9.53
N SER A 199 12.54 -21.68 10.79
CA SER A 199 12.50 -20.65 11.84
C SER A 199 13.61 -19.63 11.60
N LEU A 200 13.32 -18.35 11.80
CA LEU A 200 14.35 -17.31 11.70
C LEU A 200 15.12 -17.18 13.02
N ASN A 201 16.44 -17.33 12.95
CA ASN A 201 17.35 -17.26 14.11
C ASN A 201 17.29 -15.87 14.77
N GLY A 202 17.14 -15.82 16.10
CA GLY A 202 17.18 -14.58 16.90
C GLY A 202 15.82 -14.05 17.39
N LEU A 203 14.70 -14.61 16.92
CA LEU A 203 13.34 -14.15 17.28
C LEU A 203 12.53 -15.17 18.10
N HIS A 204 13.20 -16.11 18.79
CA HIS A 204 12.59 -17.18 19.61
C HIS A 204 11.40 -17.90 18.93
N GLY A 205 11.48 -18.14 17.62
CA GLY A 205 10.44 -18.86 16.89
C GLY A 205 9.15 -18.07 16.63
N ARG A 206 9.11 -16.75 16.85
CA ARG A 206 7.98 -15.89 16.46
C ARG A 206 7.74 -15.83 14.96
N PHE A 207 8.78 -16.03 14.15
CA PHE A 207 8.67 -15.88 12.70
C PHE A 207 9.19 -17.11 11.96
N TYR A 208 8.50 -17.48 10.88
CA TYR A 208 8.91 -18.53 9.96
C TYR A 208 8.91 -18.01 8.54
N GLU A 209 9.92 -18.41 7.77
CA GLU A 209 9.85 -18.29 6.32
C GLU A 209 8.74 -19.18 5.77
N ALA A 210 8.11 -18.75 4.68
CA ALA A 210 7.08 -19.51 4.01
C ALA A 210 7.13 -19.34 2.50
N ASP A 211 6.50 -20.28 1.78
CA ASP A 211 6.28 -20.20 0.34
C ASP A 211 4.80 -20.37 0.03
N TRP A 212 4.35 -19.70 -1.03
CA TRP A 212 3.02 -19.89 -1.57
C TRP A 212 2.84 -21.26 -2.25
N ILE A 213 1.61 -21.74 -2.23
CA ILE A 213 1.14 -22.90 -3.00
C ILE A 213 -0.02 -22.44 -3.89
N PRO A 214 0.13 -22.45 -5.24
CA PRO A 214 1.37 -22.69 -5.99
C PRO A 214 2.37 -21.54 -5.81
N LYS A 215 3.64 -21.78 -6.15
CA LYS A 215 4.72 -20.80 -6.00
C LYS A 215 4.41 -19.51 -6.77
N ARG A 216 4.39 -18.39 -6.06
CA ARG A 216 4.20 -17.02 -6.59
C ARG A 216 5.05 -16.01 -5.82
N GLU A 217 5.08 -14.78 -6.32
CA GLU A 217 5.68 -13.62 -5.65
C GLU A 217 4.59 -12.79 -4.94
N PRO A 218 4.95 -11.94 -3.96
CA PRO A 218 6.28 -11.75 -3.38
C PRO A 218 6.61 -12.81 -2.31
N PRO A 219 7.85 -12.87 -1.80
CA PRO A 219 8.22 -13.78 -0.73
C PRO A 219 7.42 -13.46 0.55
N ILE A 220 7.08 -14.49 1.33
CA ILE A 220 6.21 -14.35 2.50
C ILE A 220 6.85 -14.86 3.79
N ILE A 221 6.31 -14.37 4.90
CA ILE A 221 6.70 -14.73 6.26
C ILE A 221 5.44 -15.00 7.10
N LEU A 222 5.54 -15.93 8.04
CA LEU A 222 4.52 -16.24 9.02
C LEU A 222 4.94 -15.71 10.38
N MET A 223 4.17 -14.79 10.95
CA MET A 223 4.35 -14.28 12.30
C MET A 223 3.38 -14.98 13.25
N ILE A 224 3.87 -15.61 14.31
CA ILE A 224 3.03 -16.16 15.37
C ILE A 224 2.40 -15.00 16.15
N MET A 225 1.08 -15.02 16.24
CA MET A 225 0.31 -14.05 17.02
C MET A 225 -0.05 -14.63 18.39
N ASN A 226 -0.20 -13.77 19.40
CA ASN A 226 -0.78 -14.17 20.68
C ASN A 226 -2.29 -14.43 20.51
N LYS A 227 -2.80 -15.52 21.08
CA LYS A 227 -4.21 -15.94 20.92
C LYS A 227 -5.19 -14.84 21.34
N GLU A 228 -4.89 -14.10 22.40
CA GLU A 228 -5.79 -13.08 22.98
C GLU A 228 -5.87 -11.78 22.16
N THR A 229 -4.84 -11.43 21.39
CA THR A 229 -4.78 -10.15 20.63
C THR A 229 -4.79 -10.33 19.12
N SER A 230 -4.68 -11.57 18.63
CA SER A 230 -4.42 -11.90 17.22
C SER A 230 -5.42 -11.32 16.23
N GLU A 231 -6.73 -11.48 16.46
CA GLU A 231 -7.76 -11.05 15.50
C GLU A 231 -7.79 -9.53 15.32
N ARG A 232 -7.69 -8.77 16.43
CA ARG A 232 -7.73 -7.31 16.39
C ARG A 232 -6.45 -6.72 15.82
N GLU A 233 -5.29 -7.21 16.28
CA GLU A 233 -3.99 -6.74 15.80
C GLU A 233 -3.88 -6.91 14.29
N ALA A 234 -4.26 -8.09 13.79
CA ALA A 234 -4.29 -8.36 12.36
C ALA A 234 -5.38 -7.59 11.60
N SER A 235 -6.54 -7.28 12.19
CA SER A 235 -7.52 -6.41 11.53
C SER A 235 -6.96 -5.01 11.25
N TRP A 236 -6.11 -4.48 12.13
CA TRP A 236 -5.42 -3.21 11.88
C TRP A 236 -4.42 -3.32 10.75
N TYR A 237 -3.62 -4.38 10.73
CA TYR A 237 -2.71 -4.65 9.61
C TYR A 237 -3.46 -4.73 8.26
N LEU A 238 -4.60 -5.44 8.23
CA LEU A 238 -5.42 -5.55 7.04
C LEU A 238 -6.04 -4.21 6.62
N MET A 239 -6.47 -3.41 7.59
CA MET A 239 -7.00 -2.07 7.35
C MET A 239 -5.95 -1.11 6.78
N LEU A 240 -4.68 -1.23 7.22
CA LEU A 240 -3.59 -0.35 6.84
C LEU A 240 -2.84 -0.78 5.56
N ASN A 241 -3.24 -1.89 4.95
CA ASN A 241 -2.57 -2.48 3.78
C ASN A 241 -2.50 -1.58 2.54
N SER A 242 -3.35 -0.56 2.44
CA SER A 242 -3.39 0.33 1.27
C SER A 242 -2.22 1.30 1.22
N HIS A 243 -1.38 1.37 2.26
CA HIS A 243 -0.23 2.27 2.27
C HIS A 243 1.06 1.57 1.83
N SER A 244 1.76 2.18 0.85
CA SER A 244 2.99 1.65 0.25
C SER A 244 4.15 1.46 1.24
N HIS A 245 4.19 2.24 2.32
CA HIS A 245 5.21 2.22 3.37
C HIS A 245 4.77 1.53 4.69
N ILE A 246 3.71 0.73 4.65
CA ILE A 246 3.29 -0.13 5.77
C ILE A 246 3.40 -1.59 5.33
N ILE A 247 3.83 -2.47 6.24
CA ILE A 247 4.00 -3.89 5.95
C ILE A 247 2.69 -4.52 5.44
N HIS A 248 2.74 -5.06 4.23
CA HIS A 248 1.58 -5.69 3.62
C HIS A 248 1.30 -7.03 4.29
N THR A 249 0.07 -7.17 4.74
CA THR A 249 -0.44 -8.32 5.46
C THR A 249 -1.51 -9.00 4.63
N TYR A 250 -1.26 -10.23 4.21
CA TYR A 250 -2.18 -10.96 3.35
C TYR A 250 -3.39 -11.49 4.10
N GLY A 251 -3.25 -11.80 5.39
CA GLY A 251 -4.29 -12.38 6.23
C GLY A 251 -3.74 -13.34 7.28
N PHE A 252 -4.62 -14.16 7.84
CA PHE A 252 -4.33 -15.17 8.83
C PHE A 252 -4.12 -16.53 8.19
N VAL A 253 -3.24 -17.32 8.80
CA VAL A 253 -3.11 -18.75 8.52
C VAL A 253 -3.67 -19.52 9.70
N GLU A 254 -4.82 -20.15 9.49
CA GLU A 254 -5.39 -21.08 10.46
C GLU A 254 -4.66 -22.43 10.41
N ASN A 255 -4.46 -23.00 11.59
CA ASN A 255 -4.05 -24.38 11.75
C ASN A 255 -4.78 -24.92 12.97
N ASN A 256 -5.58 -25.98 12.78
CA ASN A 256 -6.55 -26.51 13.74
C ASN A 256 -5.99 -26.77 15.16
N ASP A 257 -4.66 -26.85 15.33
CA ASP A 257 -4.00 -27.17 16.61
C ASP A 257 -2.88 -26.19 17.04
N GLN A 258 -2.76 -24.99 16.43
CA GLN A 258 -1.66 -24.05 16.76
C GLN A 258 -2.12 -22.60 16.93
N LEU A 259 -1.27 -21.79 17.58
CA LEU A 259 -1.43 -20.33 17.63
C LEU A 259 -1.66 -19.75 16.21
N PRO A 260 -2.57 -18.76 16.09
CA PRO A 260 -2.85 -18.10 14.82
C PRO A 260 -1.59 -17.44 14.28
N LYS A 261 -1.42 -17.46 12.96
CA LYS A 261 -0.26 -16.87 12.30
C LYS A 261 -0.71 -15.78 11.35
N LEU A 262 -0.04 -14.64 11.38
CA LEU A 262 -0.23 -13.58 10.40
C LEU A 262 0.69 -13.84 9.21
N LEU A 263 0.14 -13.78 8.00
CA LEU A 263 0.84 -13.93 6.75
C LEU A 263 1.19 -12.54 6.22
N GLN A 264 2.48 -12.25 6.10
CA GLN A 264 2.98 -10.94 5.65
C GLN A 264 3.96 -11.10 4.49
N GLU A 265 4.16 -10.03 3.73
CA GLU A 265 5.29 -9.94 2.81
C GLU A 265 6.62 -9.99 3.59
N ARG A 266 7.68 -10.53 2.98
CA ARG A 266 8.98 -10.70 3.62
C ARG A 266 9.97 -9.63 3.17
N ALA A 267 10.46 -8.86 4.14
CA ALA A 267 11.56 -7.91 3.92
C ALA A 267 12.88 -8.65 3.68
N ILE A 268 13.40 -8.58 2.45
CA ILE A 268 14.58 -9.35 2.01
C ILE A 268 15.85 -8.94 2.78
N HIS A 269 15.96 -7.68 3.19
CA HIS A 269 17.12 -7.16 3.90
C HIS A 269 16.96 -7.16 5.44
N GLY A 270 15.82 -7.63 5.96
CA GLY A 270 15.51 -7.60 7.39
C GLY A 270 15.12 -6.21 7.89
N ASN A 271 15.46 -5.89 9.15
CA ASN A 271 15.21 -4.56 9.71
C ASN A 271 16.38 -3.60 9.47
N LEU A 272 16.06 -2.30 9.51
CA LEU A 272 16.99 -1.21 9.21
C LEU A 272 18.13 -1.14 10.23
N GLN A 273 17.89 -1.44 11.50
CA GLN A 273 18.92 -1.39 12.54
C GLN A 273 20.07 -2.35 12.26
N ILE A 274 19.77 -3.62 11.98
CA ILE A 274 20.78 -4.65 11.66
C ILE A 274 21.51 -4.28 10.37
N LEU A 275 20.80 -3.69 9.40
CA LEU A 275 21.38 -3.29 8.13
C LEU A 275 22.40 -2.16 8.31
N LEU A 276 22.09 -1.15 9.12
CA LEU A 276 22.95 -0.02 9.43
C LEU A 276 24.23 -0.40 10.17
N GLN A 277 24.16 -1.42 11.04
CA GLN A 277 25.33 -1.91 11.77
C GLN A 277 26.36 -2.64 10.87
N ARG A 278 26.04 -2.92 9.60
CA ARG A 278 26.98 -3.57 8.68
C ARG A 278 28.02 -2.57 8.21
N LYS A 279 29.30 -2.83 8.48
CA LYS A 279 30.44 -1.94 8.14
C LYS A 279 30.50 -1.43 6.69
N ARG A 280 29.95 -2.16 5.73
CA ARG A 280 29.95 -1.79 4.30
C ARG A 280 28.75 -0.93 3.90
N PHE A 281 27.79 -0.73 4.79
CA PHE A 281 26.57 0.00 4.51
C PHE A 281 26.71 1.43 5.02
N GLN A 282 26.96 2.36 4.10
CA GLN A 282 27.08 3.80 4.38
C GLN A 282 26.21 4.56 3.37
N PRO A 283 24.92 4.79 3.67
CA PRO A 283 24.02 5.49 2.78
C PRO A 283 24.33 6.99 2.71
N LEU A 284 24.17 7.58 1.53
CA LEU A 284 24.28 9.03 1.36
C LEU A 284 23.15 9.76 2.11
N ASN A 285 23.38 11.01 2.50
CA ASN A 285 22.37 11.84 3.18
C ASN A 285 21.04 11.92 2.41
N LYS A 286 21.09 11.97 1.07
CA LYS A 286 19.87 11.95 0.24
C LYS A 286 19.07 10.66 0.40
N VAL A 287 19.72 9.52 0.60
CA VAL A 287 19.07 8.22 0.84
C VAL A 287 18.44 8.21 2.23
N LEU A 288 19.13 8.73 3.25
CA LEU A 288 18.57 8.87 4.60
C LEU A 288 17.32 9.73 4.61
N ILE A 289 17.36 10.90 3.94
CA ILE A 289 16.20 11.78 3.80
C ILE A 289 15.03 11.06 3.12
N THR A 290 15.29 10.29 2.06
CA THR A 290 14.23 9.49 1.41
C THR A 290 13.64 8.46 2.37
N ILE A 291 14.46 7.73 3.14
CA ILE A 291 13.98 6.77 4.14
C ILE A 291 13.10 7.48 5.19
N PHE A 292 13.53 8.65 5.69
CA PHE A 292 12.75 9.44 6.65
C PHE A 292 11.41 9.92 6.07
N LEU A 293 11.40 10.35 4.82
CA LEU A 293 10.18 10.75 4.13
C LEU A 293 9.21 9.57 3.96
N GLN A 294 9.70 8.37 3.64
CA GLN A 294 8.85 7.16 3.56
C GLN A 294 8.23 6.79 4.92
N ILE A 295 9.02 6.89 6.00
CA ILE A 295 8.54 6.65 7.37
C ILE A 295 7.48 7.70 7.77
N LEU A 296 7.75 8.97 7.51
CA LEU A 296 6.82 10.07 7.79
C LEU A 296 5.50 9.92 7.03
N ASP A 297 5.55 9.49 5.78
CA ASP A 297 4.37 9.23 4.96
C ASP A 297 3.47 8.15 5.59
N ALA A 298 4.08 7.03 5.99
CA ALA A 298 3.37 5.98 6.73
C ALA A 298 2.79 6.47 8.06
N MET A 299 3.55 7.26 8.83
CA MET A 299 3.09 7.82 10.10
C MET A 299 1.90 8.76 9.92
N ILE A 300 1.93 9.65 8.91
CA ILE A 300 0.81 10.55 8.59
C ILE A 300 -0.44 9.74 8.24
N TYR A 301 -0.28 8.67 7.47
CA TYR A 301 -1.39 7.79 7.12
C TYR A 301 -1.96 7.09 8.36
N ILE A 302 -1.13 6.50 9.22
CA ILE A 302 -1.58 5.84 10.47
C ILE A 302 -2.31 6.84 11.37
N THR A 303 -1.76 8.04 11.56
CA THR A 303 -2.39 9.13 12.34
C THR A 303 -3.72 9.57 11.72
N SER A 304 -3.84 9.59 10.39
CA SER A 304 -5.11 9.91 9.70
C SER A 304 -6.21 8.89 9.96
N GLN A 305 -5.85 7.64 10.27
CA GLN A 305 -6.77 6.58 10.69
C GLN A 305 -7.09 6.63 12.19
N GLY A 306 -6.59 7.64 12.91
CA GLY A 306 -6.78 7.79 14.36
C GLY A 306 -5.95 6.82 15.19
N ILE A 307 -4.86 6.29 14.62
CA ILE A 307 -3.98 5.31 15.27
C ILE A 307 -2.69 6.01 15.70
N VAL A 308 -2.21 5.67 16.89
CA VAL A 308 -0.85 6.01 17.37
C VAL A 308 -0.01 4.73 17.24
N HIS A 309 1.17 4.83 16.62
CA HIS A 309 2.06 3.68 16.44
C HIS A 309 2.56 3.13 17.79
N GLY A 310 3.01 4.00 18.69
CA GLY A 310 3.37 3.69 20.08
C GLY A 310 4.62 2.81 20.28
N ASN A 311 5.34 2.52 19.20
CA ASN A 311 6.45 1.56 19.20
C ASN A 311 7.42 1.82 18.03
N LEU A 312 7.58 3.08 17.65
CA LEU A 312 8.40 3.47 16.52
C LEU A 312 9.89 3.41 16.91
N CYS A 313 10.66 2.56 16.23
CA CYS A 313 12.12 2.43 16.41
C CYS A 313 12.77 1.85 15.15
N CYS A 314 14.09 1.94 15.04
CA CYS A 314 14.82 1.46 13.86
C CYS A 314 14.68 -0.06 13.63
N SER A 315 14.42 -0.85 14.67
CA SER A 315 14.17 -2.30 14.56
C SER A 315 12.83 -2.64 13.91
N ASN A 316 11.88 -1.70 13.94
CA ASN A 316 10.52 -1.82 13.42
C ASN A 316 10.37 -1.19 12.02
N VAL A 317 11.49 -0.78 11.41
CA VAL A 317 11.55 -0.39 10.00
C VAL A 317 12.11 -1.56 9.20
N LEU A 318 11.28 -2.12 8.32
CA LEU A 318 11.64 -3.24 7.45
C LEU A 318 12.17 -2.75 6.11
N VAL A 319 13.19 -3.42 5.58
CA VAL A 319 13.88 -3.01 4.35
C VAL A 319 13.63 -4.00 3.21
N PHE A 320 12.95 -3.52 2.17
CA PHE A 320 12.56 -4.31 0.98
C PHE A 320 13.50 -4.10 -0.19
N ARG A 321 13.87 -2.83 -0.45
CA ARG A 321 14.86 -2.46 -1.45
C ARG A 321 15.82 -1.45 -0.83
N MET A 322 17.10 -1.60 -1.14
CA MET A 322 18.13 -0.71 -0.61
C MET A 322 19.25 -0.49 -1.62
N ASN A 323 19.48 0.77 -1.96
CA ASN A 323 20.62 1.28 -2.69
C ASN A 323 21.22 2.48 -1.93
N PRO A 324 22.44 2.36 -1.39
CA PRO A 324 23.06 3.41 -0.57
C PRO A 324 23.40 4.69 -1.35
N THR A 325 23.40 4.65 -2.68
CA THR A 325 23.77 5.79 -3.54
C THR A 325 22.62 6.33 -4.38
N ASN A 326 21.58 5.53 -4.66
CA ASN A 326 20.39 5.95 -5.40
C ASN A 326 19.15 5.99 -4.51
N SER A 327 18.63 7.20 -4.23
CA SER A 327 17.46 7.40 -3.37
C SER A 327 16.19 6.74 -3.92
N SER A 328 15.96 6.72 -5.25
CA SER A 328 14.71 6.22 -5.85
C SER A 328 14.58 4.70 -5.84
N GLU A 329 15.64 3.97 -5.51
CA GLU A 329 15.65 2.51 -5.46
C GLU A 329 15.46 1.95 -4.03
N ASN A 330 15.11 2.81 -3.07
CA ASN A 330 14.91 2.40 -1.68
C ASN A 330 13.43 2.21 -1.37
N LEU A 331 13.11 1.15 -0.64
CA LEU A 331 11.77 0.90 -0.12
C LEU A 331 11.88 0.36 1.30
N VAL A 332 11.38 1.15 2.25
CA VAL A 332 11.19 0.75 3.63
C VAL A 332 9.71 0.73 3.98
N LYS A 333 9.35 -0.12 4.95
CA LYS A 333 7.98 -0.24 5.46
C LYS A 333 7.96 -0.35 6.98
N LEU A 334 6.98 0.27 7.63
CA LEU A 334 6.76 0.15 9.08
C LEU A 334 6.05 -1.15 9.43
N THR A 335 6.38 -1.71 10.59
CA THR A 335 5.76 -2.90 11.19
C THR A 335 5.67 -2.76 12.71
N ASP A 336 5.04 -3.72 13.38
CA ASP A 336 4.94 -3.81 14.85
C ASP A 336 4.32 -2.53 15.46
N PHE A 337 3.42 -1.90 14.71
CA PHE A 337 2.57 -0.83 15.19
C PHE A 337 1.51 -1.43 16.10
N ILE A 338 1.25 -0.79 17.25
CA ILE A 338 0.32 -1.23 18.28
C ILE A 338 0.85 -2.41 19.11
N ARG A 339 1.70 -2.11 20.10
CA ARG A 339 1.88 -3.03 21.25
C ARG A 339 0.85 -2.69 22.33
N TYR A 340 0.04 -3.69 22.71
CA TYR A 340 -0.92 -3.73 23.82
C TYR A 340 -2.22 -2.94 23.65
N CYS A 341 -3.32 -3.60 23.29
CA CYS A 341 -4.68 -3.17 23.68
C CYS A 341 -5.65 -4.37 23.72
N ALA A 342 -5.74 -5.01 24.89
CA ALA A 342 -6.91 -5.80 25.28
C ALA A 342 -7.91 -4.87 26.02
N PRO A 343 -9.24 -5.03 25.85
CA PRO A 343 -10.25 -4.06 26.26
C PRO A 343 -10.34 -3.80 27.79
N GLU A 344 -9.85 -4.72 28.61
CA GLU A 344 -9.73 -4.59 30.06
C GLU A 344 -8.54 -3.72 30.50
N ILE A 345 -7.54 -3.54 29.65
CA ILE A 345 -6.37 -2.67 29.88
C ILE A 345 -6.66 -1.20 29.50
N LEU A 346 -7.75 -0.94 28.75
CA LEU A 346 -8.31 0.40 28.57
C LEU A 346 -8.87 1.02 29.86
N LYS A 347 -8.81 0.29 30.99
CA LYS A 347 -9.19 0.79 32.31
C LYS A 347 -8.04 0.89 33.33
N SER A 348 -6.80 0.51 33.02
CA SER A 348 -5.77 0.43 34.08
C SER A 348 -4.31 0.73 33.75
N ILE A 349 -3.91 1.13 32.53
CA ILE A 349 -2.62 1.84 32.34
C ILE A 349 -2.84 2.97 31.31
N ASP A 350 -3.11 4.16 31.83
CA ASP A 350 -3.17 5.49 31.21
C ASP A 350 -3.03 5.57 29.68
N GLN A 351 -4.18 5.49 28.99
CA GLN A 351 -4.32 5.92 27.58
C GLN A 351 -3.98 7.40 27.35
N SER A 352 -3.78 8.20 28.41
CA SER A 352 -3.42 9.61 28.32
C SER A 352 -1.96 9.86 27.88
N ASN A 353 -1.11 8.83 27.86
CA ASN A 353 0.33 9.00 27.65
C ASN A 353 0.82 8.77 26.20
N TYR A 354 0.00 8.19 25.31
CA TYR A 354 0.35 7.98 23.91
C TYR A 354 -0.43 8.96 23.03
N SER A 355 0.32 9.70 22.22
CA SER A 355 -0.21 10.73 21.32
C SER A 355 0.62 10.82 20.05
N GLU A 356 0.11 11.52 19.03
CA GLU A 356 0.86 11.92 17.84
C GLU A 356 2.21 12.54 18.23
N ALA A 357 2.22 13.44 19.22
CA ALA A 357 3.46 14.04 19.73
C ALA A 357 4.42 13.02 20.38
N SER A 358 3.93 11.92 20.96
CA SER A 358 4.79 10.85 21.49
C SER A 358 5.44 10.02 20.39
N ASP A 359 4.75 9.82 19.27
CA ASP A 359 5.29 9.18 18.09
C ASP A 359 6.32 10.07 17.39
N VAL A 360 6.10 11.38 17.33
CA VAL A 360 7.11 12.35 16.85
C VAL A 360 8.40 12.27 17.68
N TYR A 361 8.31 12.14 19.01
CA TYR A 361 9.50 11.94 19.82
C TYR A 361 10.23 10.64 19.47
N SER A 362 9.45 9.56 19.29
CA SER A 362 9.98 8.26 18.90
C SER A 362 10.62 8.30 17.49
N LEU A 363 10.08 9.11 16.59
CA LEU A 363 10.65 9.40 15.27
C LEU A 363 12.01 10.08 15.41
N GLY A 364 12.16 11.07 16.31
CA GLY A 364 13.44 11.71 16.59
C GLY A 364 14.50 10.72 17.09
N VAL A 365 14.11 9.81 17.98
CA VAL A 365 15.01 8.72 18.45
C VAL A 365 15.37 7.78 17.30
N LEU A 366 14.41 7.37 16.48
CA LEU A 366 14.64 6.53 15.30
C LEU A 366 15.62 7.20 14.32
N MET A 367 15.42 8.48 14.01
CA MET A 367 16.32 9.24 13.14
C MET A 367 17.73 9.33 13.71
N TRP A 368 17.86 9.47 15.04
CA TRP A 368 19.15 9.40 15.73
C TRP A 368 19.79 8.02 15.59
N GLU A 369 19.03 6.92 15.76
CA GLU A 369 19.52 5.55 15.54
C GLU A 369 20.04 5.39 14.10
N VAL A 370 19.32 5.92 13.12
CA VAL A 370 19.72 5.89 11.72
C VAL A 370 21.01 6.66 11.48
N CYS A 371 21.11 7.89 11.99
CA CYS A 371 22.30 8.74 11.83
C CYS A 371 23.51 8.27 12.64
N SER A 372 23.31 7.39 13.61
CA SER A 372 24.36 6.81 14.45
C SER A 372 24.80 5.41 13.98
N HIS A 373 24.37 4.98 12.79
CA HIS A 373 24.64 3.66 12.20
C HIS A 373 24.07 2.49 13.03
N GLY A 374 22.84 2.68 13.54
CA GLY A 374 22.10 1.67 14.28
C GLY A 374 22.58 1.45 15.71
N LYS A 375 23.24 2.45 16.33
CA LYS A 375 23.60 2.40 17.75
C LYS A 375 22.35 2.41 18.62
N VAL A 376 22.45 1.78 19.79
CA VAL A 376 21.41 1.84 20.81
C VAL A 376 21.46 3.23 21.48
N PRO A 377 20.34 3.96 21.57
CA PRO A 377 20.29 5.24 22.27
C PRO A 377 20.75 5.07 23.72
N TYR A 378 21.53 6.03 24.23
CA TYR A 378 22.09 6.03 25.60
C TYR A 378 23.13 4.92 25.91
N GLY A 379 23.49 4.07 24.94
CA GLY A 379 24.57 3.07 25.05
C GLY A 379 24.07 1.63 25.21
N SER A 380 24.89 0.66 24.79
CA SER A 380 24.53 -0.78 24.76
C SER A 380 24.41 -1.44 26.13
N ASP A 381 25.08 -0.90 27.14
CA ASP A 381 25.24 -1.55 28.46
C ASP A 381 24.23 -1.02 29.50
N THR A 382 23.18 -0.35 29.03
CA THR A 382 22.23 0.40 29.87
C THR A 382 20.92 -0.39 29.97
N SER A 383 20.44 -0.65 31.20
CA SER A 383 19.15 -1.34 31.37
C SER A 383 17.98 -0.47 30.90
N ASN A 384 16.83 -1.07 30.59
CA ASN A 384 15.62 -0.30 30.21
C ASN A 384 15.21 0.71 31.30
N ASP A 385 15.41 0.36 32.58
CA ASP A 385 15.12 1.24 33.70
C ASP A 385 16.11 2.41 33.75
N ASP A 386 17.40 2.17 33.49
CA ASP A 386 18.40 3.23 33.42
C ASP A 386 18.13 4.19 32.25
N ILE A 387 17.78 3.66 31.06
CA ILE A 387 17.36 4.49 29.91
C ILE A 387 16.16 5.36 30.28
N ARG A 388 15.17 4.78 30.97
CA ARG A 388 13.99 5.51 31.44
C ARG A 388 14.38 6.64 32.39
N GLN A 389 15.26 6.37 33.35
CA GLN A 389 15.72 7.39 34.30
C GLN A 389 16.50 8.52 33.61
N ARG A 390 17.38 8.20 32.66
CA ARG A 390 18.12 9.20 31.88
C ARG A 390 17.19 10.12 31.09
N ARG A 391 16.16 9.56 30.46
CA ARG A 391 15.10 10.33 29.78
C ARG A 391 14.32 11.22 30.74
N LEU A 392 13.94 10.71 31.91
CA LEU A 392 13.25 11.49 32.95
C LEU A 392 14.10 12.65 33.47
N ASN A 393 15.42 12.45 33.53
CA ASN A 393 16.41 13.45 33.92
C ASN A 393 16.77 14.43 32.79
N ALA A 394 16.10 14.35 31.64
CA ALA A 394 16.33 15.20 30.47
C ALA A 394 17.75 15.12 29.91
N GLU A 395 18.40 13.95 30.02
CA GLU A 395 19.64 13.69 29.30
C GLU A 395 19.37 13.74 27.79
N GLN A 396 20.09 14.63 27.09
CA GLN A 396 19.93 14.79 25.65
C GLN A 396 20.84 13.83 24.90
N LEU A 397 20.32 13.28 23.80
CA LEU A 397 21.15 12.58 22.83
C LEU A 397 22.08 13.59 22.15
N LEU A 398 23.36 13.22 22.00
CA LEU A 398 24.34 14.04 21.29
C LEU A 398 24.24 13.80 19.79
N GLN A 399 24.54 14.83 19.00
CA GLN A 399 24.63 14.72 17.54
C GLN A 399 25.66 13.65 17.16
N PRO A 400 25.29 12.61 16.38
CA PRO A 400 26.25 11.65 15.85
C PRO A 400 27.25 12.33 14.92
N ASN A 401 28.52 11.92 14.94
CA ASN A 401 29.60 12.54 14.16
C ASN A 401 29.31 12.63 12.65
N ASP A 402 28.65 11.62 12.08
CA ASP A 402 28.34 11.55 10.65
C ASP A 402 26.95 12.13 10.32
N CYS A 403 26.23 12.65 11.31
CA CYS A 403 24.92 13.24 11.12
C CYS A 403 25.05 14.66 10.57
N HIS A 404 24.52 14.88 9.37
CA HIS A 404 24.49 16.21 8.77
C HIS A 404 23.68 17.21 9.63
N THR A 405 24.22 18.40 9.89
CA THR A 405 23.64 19.40 10.81
C THR A 405 22.19 19.77 10.49
N ARG A 406 21.79 19.84 9.21
CA ARG A 406 20.39 20.10 8.84
C ARG A 406 19.43 18.96 9.25
N ILE A 407 19.89 17.72 9.20
CA ILE A 407 19.10 16.57 9.68
C ILE A 407 19.03 16.64 11.22
N TRP A 408 20.15 16.96 11.87
CA TRP A 408 20.21 17.11 13.32
C TRP A 408 19.22 18.14 13.88
N ILE A 409 19.08 19.32 13.25
CA ILE A 409 18.12 20.34 13.67
C ILE A 409 16.69 19.79 13.70
N ILE A 410 16.32 18.98 12.70
CA ILE A 410 15.00 18.35 12.63
C ILE A 410 14.86 17.32 13.77
N ILE A 411 15.90 16.51 14.00
CA ILE A 411 15.93 15.54 15.10
C ILE A 411 15.76 16.24 16.46
N GLU A 412 16.45 17.35 16.71
CA GLU A 412 16.33 18.12 17.94
C GLU A 412 14.89 18.62 18.17
N HIS A 413 14.24 19.13 17.12
CA HIS A 413 12.84 19.55 17.18
C HIS A 413 11.89 18.40 17.53
N CYS A 414 12.09 17.21 16.97
CA CYS A 414 11.34 16.01 17.36
C CYS A 414 11.59 15.59 18.82
N LEU A 415 12.83 15.77 19.31
CA LEU A 415 13.26 15.39 20.65
C LEU A 415 12.93 16.42 21.75
N LEU A 416 12.20 17.50 21.43
CA LEU A 416 11.79 18.50 22.42
C LEU A 416 10.99 17.86 23.57
N ARG A 417 11.25 18.31 24.80
CA ARG A 417 10.63 17.72 26.01
C ARG A 417 9.12 17.94 26.04
N THR A 418 8.70 19.16 25.71
CA THR A 418 7.31 19.59 25.76
C THR A 418 6.60 19.10 24.49
N PRO A 419 5.57 18.23 24.58
CA PRO A 419 4.90 17.68 23.42
C PRO A 419 4.28 18.74 22.49
N GLU A 420 3.77 19.84 23.05
CA GLU A 420 3.02 20.88 22.33
C GLU A 420 3.89 21.75 21.43
N ILE A 421 5.20 21.74 21.63
CA ILE A 421 6.16 22.52 20.82
C ILE A 421 6.92 21.65 19.81
N ARG A 422 6.70 20.33 19.81
CA ARG A 422 7.26 19.45 18.78
C ARG A 422 6.60 19.77 17.45
N ASP A 423 7.39 19.70 16.38
CA ASP A 423 6.84 19.77 15.03
C ASP A 423 5.91 18.57 14.79
N THR A 424 4.81 18.78 14.06
CA THR A 424 3.97 17.66 13.62
C THR A 424 4.70 16.83 12.54
N GLU A 425 4.22 15.62 12.24
CA GLU A 425 4.75 14.83 11.13
C GLU A 425 4.65 15.61 9.81
N LYS A 426 3.56 16.35 9.61
CA LYS A 426 3.35 17.19 8.42
C LYS A 426 4.34 18.35 8.35
N ASP A 427 4.64 18.99 9.47
CA ASP A 427 5.63 20.07 9.52
C ASP A 427 7.04 19.54 9.29
N THR A 428 7.37 18.39 9.88
CA THR A 428 8.62 17.67 9.65
C THR A 428 8.82 17.35 8.16
N VAL A 429 7.78 16.86 7.46
CA VAL A 429 7.83 16.65 6.00
C VAL A 429 8.11 17.94 5.23
N LYS A 430 7.46 19.05 5.59
CA LYS A 430 7.71 20.35 4.94
C LYS A 430 9.16 20.79 5.13
N ILE A 431 9.73 20.60 6.32
CA ILE A 431 11.12 20.97 6.61
C ILE A 431 12.10 20.12 5.79
N PHE A 432 11.88 18.80 5.70
CA PHE A 432 12.70 17.93 4.83
C PHE A 432 12.58 18.30 3.35
N ARG A 433 11.38 18.57 2.84
CA ARG A 433 11.13 18.95 1.43
C ARG A 433 11.67 20.35 1.09
N ASN A 434 11.64 21.29 2.02
CA ASN A 434 12.24 22.61 1.83
C ASN A 434 13.77 22.54 1.89
N SER A 435 14.32 21.70 2.76
CA SER A 435 15.75 21.44 2.83
C SER A 435 16.28 20.77 1.54
N SER A 436 15.44 19.98 0.85
CA SER A 436 15.76 19.38 -0.46
C SER A 436 15.46 20.27 -1.67
N ARG A 437 14.69 21.35 -1.54
CA ARG A 437 14.55 22.35 -2.62
C ARG A 437 15.71 23.33 -2.70
N VAL A 438 16.48 23.47 -1.61
CA VAL A 438 17.72 24.26 -1.57
C VAL A 438 18.94 23.44 -2.05
N SER A 439 18.79 22.15 -2.35
CA SER A 439 19.87 21.26 -2.80
C SER A 439 20.10 21.25 -4.31
N ASN A 440 20.18 22.45 -4.91
CA ASN A 440 20.94 22.65 -6.16
C ASN A 440 22.41 23.00 -5.88
N MET A 441 22.90 22.76 -4.66
CA MET A 441 24.33 22.82 -4.34
C MET A 441 24.73 21.58 -3.56
N ASN A 442 25.56 20.75 -4.22
CA ASN A 442 26.49 19.75 -3.71
C ASN A 442 26.25 19.32 -2.26
N ILE A 443 25.40 18.29 -2.11
CA ILE A 443 25.51 17.35 -0.99
C ILE A 443 26.24 16.14 -1.59
N ASP A 444 27.54 16.31 -1.81
CA ASP A 444 28.46 15.19 -2.05
C ASP A 444 28.79 14.51 -0.71
#